data_AF-A0A9X1NI41-F1
#
_entry.id   AF-A0A9X1NI41-F1
#
_cell.length_a   1.000
_cell.length_b   1.000
_cell.length_c   1.000
_cell.angle_alpha   90.00
_cell.angle_beta   90.00
_cell.angle_gamma   90.00
#
_symmetry.space_group_name_H-M   'P 1'
#
loop_
_entity.id
_entity.type
_entity.pdbx_description
1 polymer ?
#
loop_
_entity_poly.entity_id
_entity_poly.type
_entity_poly.pdbx_seq_one_letter_code
_entity_poly.pdbx_strand_id
1 'polypeptide(L)'
;MPALPAPVRVATAQFFSGTDVRANLELCGHYLRAAAEAGAQILVTPENSNRVRDFTTRESAWEHAETLEGEFVTGLRAACAELGLYAAVGVDLRGEQAPDVHIGQVLIGPDGSILKVHRKHIFWDYEYTLFVPGDEPIEVVETPLGRLGLLMCADGIVPEVPRLLGLAGAQILLNSLNSRGPDELRTHVPLRAMENRVWHVSANTVGGPADAYPWMGGSQVVSPDGEVVAVADEHSEMLVWADIQVSEADDKWASFGADVIAWRRPDLYGDLVLPVTDLPVAAMYGPATDVPKKPLTVAPLQVSWFHNQDWTITRALGQISYAATRGIQLGVLPELFCFARGEVAADPAAAAKLSTDVLGRLTEAVAGGELWVVANLVEEEAGRYFSTAWLIGPDGVFGSYRKTHLTDPERAWATAGDELTVLDAPIGRIGLMIGAEVWLPEVARVLTVRGAEIIAHPTDWDRPEAATIAAVERTEENRTHLISATRLDCPAGLGSQVVQADEFVFGQPIALMRFPTVWTCRSGFEEQMRVDLDLRESHSKVMGFHLDPLATRQPHLYASFLSSPEQPR
;
A
#
# COMPACT_ATOMS: atom_id res chain seq x y z
N MET A 1 18.72 32.12 5.30
CA MET A 1 17.77 31.02 5.47
C MET A 1 17.35 31.04 6.93
N PRO A 2 16.05 31.00 7.27
CA PRO A 2 15.63 30.80 8.65
C PRO A 2 16.23 29.47 9.16
N ALA A 3 16.60 29.42 10.44
CA ALA A 3 17.05 28.17 11.05
C ALA A 3 15.91 27.14 10.97
N LEU A 4 16.23 25.89 10.61
CA LEU A 4 15.26 24.80 10.67
C LEU A 4 14.72 24.69 12.11
N PRO A 5 13.43 24.38 12.30
CA PRO A 5 12.90 24.10 13.62
C PRO A 5 13.70 22.97 14.29
N ALA A 6 13.75 22.99 15.62
CA ALA A 6 14.45 21.96 16.37
C ALA A 6 13.83 20.58 16.07
N PRO A 7 14.64 19.50 16.01
CA PRO A 7 14.12 18.16 15.80
C PRO A 7 13.19 17.79 16.96
N VAL A 8 12.17 16.97 16.64
CA VAL A 8 11.25 16.41 17.63
C VAL A 8 11.73 15.01 17.97
N ARG A 9 11.91 14.70 19.25
CA ARG A 9 12.21 13.32 19.65
C ARG A 9 10.92 12.54 19.81
N VAL A 10 10.77 11.47 19.03
CA VAL A 10 9.64 10.54 19.11
C VAL A 10 10.10 9.19 19.63
N ALA A 11 9.26 8.54 20.41
CA ALA A 11 9.52 7.22 20.96
C ALA A 11 8.36 6.27 20.67
N THR A 12 8.69 4.99 20.55
CA THR A 12 7.72 3.91 20.43
C THR A 12 8.07 2.81 21.44
N ALA A 13 7.08 2.38 22.20
CA ALA A 13 7.21 1.34 23.20
C ALA A 13 6.66 0.01 22.68
N GLN A 14 7.42 -1.04 22.91
CA GLN A 14 7.12 -2.41 22.52
C GLN A 14 7.04 -3.27 23.78
N PHE A 15 5.87 -3.81 24.09
CA PHE A 15 5.67 -4.65 25.26
C PHE A 15 4.44 -5.55 25.11
N PHE A 16 4.29 -6.51 26.02
CA PHE A 16 3.08 -7.30 26.15
C PHE A 16 2.21 -6.78 27.31
N SER A 17 0.94 -6.50 27.04
CA SER A 17 -0.05 -6.20 28.07
C SER A 17 -0.69 -7.48 28.62
N GLY A 18 -0.80 -7.60 29.93
CA GLY A 18 -1.55 -8.68 30.59
C GLY A 18 -3.05 -8.43 30.63
N THR A 19 -3.77 -9.21 31.45
CA THR A 19 -5.21 -9.01 31.70
C THR A 19 -5.49 -8.05 32.87
N ASP A 20 -4.48 -7.71 33.68
CA ASP A 20 -4.59 -6.78 34.81
C ASP A 20 -4.34 -5.34 34.35
N VAL A 21 -5.41 -4.56 34.33
CA VAL A 21 -5.41 -3.16 33.88
C VAL A 21 -4.49 -2.27 34.72
N ARG A 22 -4.40 -2.51 36.04
CA ARG A 22 -3.53 -1.69 36.91
C ARG A 22 -2.06 -2.00 36.65
N ALA A 23 -1.72 -3.28 36.48
CA ALA A 23 -0.36 -3.68 36.11
C ALA A 23 0.05 -3.08 34.74
N ASN A 24 -0.87 -3.09 33.77
CA ASN A 24 -0.64 -2.49 32.46
C ASN A 24 -0.52 -0.95 32.53
N LEU A 25 -1.27 -0.29 33.41
CA LEU A 25 -1.11 1.15 33.68
C LEU A 25 0.28 1.44 34.26
N GLU A 26 0.75 0.65 35.23
CA GLU A 26 2.10 0.79 35.79
C GLU A 26 3.18 0.57 34.73
N LEU A 27 3.00 -0.40 33.84
CA LEU A 27 3.88 -0.69 32.70
C LEU A 27 3.94 0.48 31.72
N CYS A 28 2.79 1.00 31.28
CA CYS A 28 2.74 2.17 30.42
C CYS A 28 3.35 3.40 31.10
N GLY A 29 3.10 3.59 32.40
CA GLY A 29 3.72 4.64 33.20
C GLY A 29 5.25 4.50 33.30
N HIS A 30 5.77 3.28 33.33
CA HIS A 30 7.21 3.02 33.23
C HIS A 30 7.78 3.49 31.88
N TYR A 31 7.14 3.12 30.78
CA TYR A 31 7.59 3.55 29.44
C TYR A 31 7.44 5.05 29.20
N LEU A 32 6.39 5.69 29.74
CA LEU A 32 6.24 7.15 29.71
C LEU A 32 7.41 7.84 30.43
N ARG A 33 7.78 7.37 31.63
CA ARG A 33 8.93 7.91 32.36
C ARG A 33 10.23 7.68 31.61
N ALA A 34 10.46 6.48 31.08
CA ALA A 34 11.66 6.17 30.31
C ALA A 34 11.76 7.03 29.03
N ALA A 35 10.65 7.27 28.36
CA ALA A 35 10.57 8.16 27.20
C ALA A 35 10.89 9.61 27.58
N ALA A 36 10.32 10.13 28.68
CA ALA A 36 10.65 11.45 29.23
C ALA A 36 12.13 11.57 29.60
N GLU A 37 12.71 10.57 30.27
CA GLU A 37 14.14 10.52 30.62
C GLU A 37 15.03 10.51 29.37
N ALA A 38 14.58 9.84 28.30
CA ALA A 38 15.22 9.88 26.99
C ALA A 38 14.98 11.20 26.23
N GLY A 39 14.19 12.13 26.77
CA GLY A 39 13.86 13.43 26.16
C GLY A 39 12.84 13.34 25.03
N ALA A 40 12.08 12.25 24.93
CA ALA A 40 11.01 12.11 23.95
C ALA A 40 9.85 13.05 24.28
N GLN A 41 9.28 13.64 23.23
CA GLN A 41 8.14 14.55 23.31
C GLN A 41 6.83 13.85 22.93
N ILE A 42 6.90 12.73 22.21
CA ILE A 42 5.77 11.89 21.82
C ILE A 42 6.13 10.43 22.13
N LEU A 43 5.23 9.70 22.77
CA LEU A 43 5.28 8.24 22.93
C LEU A 43 4.09 7.58 22.21
N VAL A 44 4.36 6.54 21.42
CA VAL A 44 3.31 5.65 20.89
C VAL A 44 3.40 4.29 21.59
N THR A 45 2.26 3.71 21.95
CA THR A 45 2.17 2.38 22.59
C THR A 45 1.30 1.41 21.77
N PRO A 46 1.39 0.09 22.01
CA PRO A 46 0.64 -0.92 21.25
C PRO A 46 -0.88 -0.79 21.33
N GLU A 47 -1.59 -1.38 20.36
CA GLU A 47 -3.07 -1.26 20.21
C GLU A 47 -3.85 -1.75 21.43
N ASN A 48 -3.34 -2.74 22.16
CA ASN A 48 -3.98 -3.32 23.34
C ASN A 48 -3.22 -2.99 24.63
N SER A 49 -2.80 -1.73 24.79
CA SER A 49 -2.00 -1.30 25.95
C SER A 49 -2.74 -1.42 27.27
N ASN A 50 -4.07 -1.31 27.28
CA ASN A 50 -4.86 -1.45 28.51
C ASN A 50 -5.05 -2.90 28.95
N ARG A 51 -5.19 -3.83 28.00
CA ARG A 51 -5.50 -5.24 28.28
C ARG A 51 -5.34 -6.13 27.04
N VAL A 52 -4.75 -7.31 27.17
CA VAL A 52 -4.83 -8.33 26.11
C VAL A 52 -6.28 -8.81 25.93
N ARG A 53 -6.67 -9.08 24.68
CA ARG A 53 -8.01 -9.56 24.33
C ARG A 53 -8.11 -11.08 24.55
N ASP A 54 -8.93 -11.48 25.51
CA ASP A 54 -9.32 -12.88 25.79
C ASP A 54 -10.84 -13.06 25.77
N PHE A 55 -11.54 -12.10 25.14
CA PHE A 55 -12.99 -12.05 25.09
C PHE A 55 -13.55 -13.11 24.14
N THR A 56 -14.68 -13.70 24.51
CA THR A 56 -15.40 -14.68 23.69
C THR A 56 -16.79 -14.22 23.29
N THR A 57 -17.31 -13.13 23.89
CA THR A 57 -18.59 -12.51 23.56
C THR A 57 -18.49 -10.98 23.62
N ARG A 58 -19.44 -10.30 22.96
CA ARG A 58 -19.53 -8.83 22.99
C ARG A 58 -19.79 -8.30 24.40
N GLU A 59 -20.60 -9.00 25.19
CA GLU A 59 -20.89 -8.62 26.59
C GLU A 59 -19.63 -8.69 27.45
N SER A 60 -18.83 -9.75 27.30
CA SER A 60 -17.55 -9.87 28.00
C SER A 60 -16.58 -8.76 27.57
N ALA A 61 -16.50 -8.45 26.28
CA ALA A 61 -15.71 -7.32 25.80
C ALA A 61 -16.18 -6.00 26.46
N TRP A 62 -17.49 -5.73 26.49
CA TRP A 62 -18.06 -4.51 27.08
C TRP A 62 -17.79 -4.37 28.58
N GLU A 63 -17.91 -5.45 29.33
CA GLU A 63 -17.67 -5.47 30.79
C GLU A 63 -16.22 -5.12 31.12
N HIS A 64 -15.26 -5.55 30.30
CA HIS A 64 -13.83 -5.32 30.49
C HIS A 64 -13.28 -4.10 29.73
N ALA A 65 -14.06 -3.53 28.82
CA ALA A 65 -13.67 -2.33 28.06
C ALA A 65 -13.57 -1.10 28.97
N GLU A 66 -12.66 -0.22 28.61
CA GLU A 66 -12.30 0.97 29.38
C GLU A 66 -13.18 2.17 29.00
N THR A 67 -13.33 3.14 29.92
CA THR A 67 -13.96 4.44 29.64
C THR A 67 -12.92 5.55 29.62
N LEU A 68 -13.24 6.72 29.06
CA LEU A 68 -12.31 7.85 29.06
C LEU A 68 -12.03 8.41 30.47
N GLU A 69 -12.94 8.16 31.41
CA GLU A 69 -12.82 8.44 32.85
C GLU A 69 -12.32 7.24 33.67
N GLY A 70 -11.97 6.15 32.99
CA GLY A 70 -11.51 4.91 33.57
C GLY A 70 -10.15 5.00 34.26
N GLU A 71 -9.79 3.97 35.04
CA GLU A 71 -8.55 3.95 35.82
C GLU A 71 -7.32 4.07 34.92
N PHE A 72 -7.28 3.32 33.81
CA PHE A 72 -6.15 3.32 32.88
C PHE A 72 -5.98 4.70 32.21
N VAL A 73 -7.04 5.21 31.57
CA VAL A 73 -6.98 6.49 30.84
C VAL A 73 -6.69 7.65 31.80
N THR A 74 -7.33 7.68 32.98
CA THR A 74 -7.09 8.73 33.99
C THR A 74 -5.65 8.70 34.51
N GLY A 75 -5.10 7.51 34.76
CA GLY A 75 -3.73 7.35 35.22
C GLY A 75 -2.71 7.84 34.19
N LEU A 76 -2.91 7.52 32.91
CA LEU A 76 -2.04 7.97 31.83
C LEU A 76 -2.11 9.48 31.61
N ARG A 77 -3.30 10.08 31.74
CA ARG A 77 -3.46 11.54 31.69
C ARG A 77 -2.67 12.24 32.78
N ALA A 78 -2.73 11.73 34.01
CA ALA A 78 -1.93 12.25 35.11
C ALA A 78 -0.42 12.11 34.85
N ALA A 79 0.02 10.96 34.33
CA ALA A 79 1.43 10.73 33.98
C ALA A 79 1.91 11.66 32.85
N CYS A 80 1.11 11.88 31.80
CA CYS A 80 1.45 12.82 30.72
C CYS A 80 1.56 14.27 31.24
N ALA A 81 0.65 14.68 32.12
CA ALA A 81 0.68 16.00 32.77
C ALA A 81 1.91 16.20 33.67
N GLU A 82 2.33 15.15 34.39
CA GLU A 82 3.52 15.16 35.23
C GLU A 82 4.80 15.25 34.39
N LEU A 83 4.87 14.48 33.30
CA LEU A 83 6.08 14.32 32.49
C LEU A 83 6.19 15.34 31.34
N GLY A 84 5.10 16.00 30.98
CA GLY A 84 5.07 17.04 29.95
C GLY A 84 5.26 16.52 28.51
N LEU A 85 4.74 15.33 28.20
CA LEU A 85 4.86 14.71 26.87
C LEU A 85 3.50 14.25 26.31
N TYR A 86 3.44 14.09 24.98
CA TYR A 86 2.27 13.55 24.28
C TYR A 86 2.31 12.03 24.26
N ALA A 87 1.16 11.37 24.41
CA ALA A 87 1.07 9.92 24.31
C ALA A 87 -0.10 9.50 23.41
N ALA A 88 0.16 8.64 22.43
CA ALA A 88 -0.86 7.94 21.64
C ALA A 88 -0.94 6.49 22.14
N VAL A 89 -2.05 6.15 22.79
CA VAL A 89 -2.18 4.90 23.55
C VAL A 89 -3.35 4.07 23.05
N GLY A 90 -3.10 2.79 22.73
CA GLY A 90 -4.12 1.83 22.33
C GLY A 90 -4.99 1.35 23.51
N VAL A 91 -6.30 1.40 23.35
CA VAL A 91 -7.30 1.11 24.38
C VAL A 91 -8.55 0.51 23.74
N ASP A 92 -9.03 -0.63 24.26
CA ASP A 92 -10.37 -1.11 23.96
C ASP A 92 -11.40 -0.27 24.76
N LEU A 93 -12.17 0.56 24.05
CA LEU A 93 -13.07 1.59 24.60
C LEU A 93 -14.53 1.14 24.59
N ARG A 94 -15.21 1.37 25.70
CA ARG A 94 -16.66 1.18 25.82
C ARG A 94 -17.40 2.20 24.96
N GLY A 95 -18.33 1.72 24.13
CA GLY A 95 -19.23 2.53 23.32
C GLY A 95 -20.32 3.20 24.15
N GLU A 96 -21.23 3.90 23.48
CA GLU A 96 -22.34 4.59 24.16
C GLU A 96 -23.46 3.64 24.59
N GLN A 97 -23.61 2.51 23.89
CA GLN A 97 -24.68 1.54 24.12
C GLN A 97 -24.10 0.14 24.34
N ALA A 98 -24.53 -0.53 25.39
CA ALA A 98 -24.11 -1.91 25.62
C ALA A 98 -24.71 -2.83 24.54
N PRO A 99 -23.93 -3.78 23.96
CA PRO A 99 -22.56 -4.17 24.31
C PRO A 99 -21.49 -3.68 23.30
N ASP A 100 -21.57 -2.45 22.81
CA ASP A 100 -20.68 -1.95 21.75
C ASP A 100 -19.29 -1.58 22.27
N VAL A 101 -18.24 -2.20 21.74
CA VAL A 101 -16.86 -1.85 22.09
C VAL A 101 -16.12 -1.42 20.85
N HIS A 102 -15.34 -0.36 20.97
CA HIS A 102 -14.45 0.11 19.92
C HIS A 102 -13.02 -0.24 20.28
N ILE A 103 -12.26 -0.70 19.30
CA ILE A 103 -10.80 -0.66 19.41
C ILE A 103 -10.41 0.79 19.17
N GLY A 104 -9.67 1.41 20.09
CA GLY A 104 -9.36 2.84 20.07
C GLY A 104 -7.90 3.18 20.31
N GLN A 105 -7.49 4.37 19.87
CA GLN A 105 -6.25 5.04 20.20
C GLN A 105 -6.59 6.41 20.79
N VAL A 106 -6.10 6.69 22.01
CA VAL A 106 -6.33 7.95 22.71
C VAL A 106 -5.05 8.78 22.64
N LEU A 107 -5.13 9.97 22.03
CA LEU A 107 -4.06 10.95 22.06
C LEU A 107 -4.22 11.86 23.27
N ILE A 108 -3.25 11.80 24.17
CA ILE A 108 -3.17 12.58 25.40
C ILE A 108 -2.10 13.66 25.23
N GLY A 109 -2.45 14.90 25.58
CA GLY A 109 -1.54 16.04 25.56
C GLY A 109 -0.65 16.13 26.82
N PRO A 110 0.39 16.99 26.77
CA PRO A 110 1.36 17.15 27.86
C PRO A 110 0.79 17.82 29.11
N ASP A 111 -0.46 18.30 29.07
CA ASP A 111 -1.22 18.82 30.21
C ASP A 111 -2.24 17.79 30.74
N GLY A 112 -2.26 16.58 30.18
CA GLY A 112 -3.22 15.52 30.50
C GLY A 112 -4.59 15.70 29.85
N SER A 113 -4.76 16.64 28.91
CA SER A 113 -5.98 16.72 28.08
C SER A 113 -6.06 15.57 27.08
N ILE A 114 -7.28 15.11 26.75
CA ILE A 114 -7.49 14.20 25.62
C ILE A 114 -7.67 15.08 24.39
N LEU A 115 -6.78 14.96 23.42
CA LEU A 115 -6.78 15.78 22.20
C LEU A 115 -7.58 15.14 21.08
N LYS A 116 -7.55 13.81 20.96
CA LYS A 116 -8.33 13.03 19.99
C LYS A 116 -8.53 11.61 20.52
N VAL A 117 -9.66 11.04 20.18
CA VAL A 117 -9.92 9.60 20.27
C VAL A 117 -10.14 9.14 18.84
N HIS A 118 -9.35 8.18 18.39
CA HIS A 118 -9.51 7.48 17.12
C HIS A 118 -10.00 6.07 17.40
N ARG A 119 -11.04 5.62 16.71
CA ARG A 119 -11.61 4.27 16.76
C ARG A 119 -11.26 3.62 15.43
N LYS A 120 -10.74 2.39 15.48
CA LYS A 120 -10.30 1.65 14.30
C LYS A 120 -11.39 1.61 13.24
N HIS A 121 -11.10 2.00 12.01
CA HIS A 121 -12.08 1.95 10.92
C HIS A 121 -12.11 0.57 10.27
N ILE A 122 -10.95 -0.07 10.15
CA ILE A 122 -10.79 -1.38 9.51
C ILE A 122 -10.35 -2.40 10.57
N PHE A 123 -11.06 -3.51 10.64
CA PHE A 123 -10.80 -4.55 11.62
C PHE A 123 -10.06 -5.74 11.02
N TRP A 124 -9.30 -6.41 11.87
CA TRP A 124 -8.66 -7.66 11.56
C TRP A 124 -9.55 -8.84 11.99
N ASP A 125 -10.11 -9.54 11.00
CA ASP A 125 -10.70 -10.86 11.16
C ASP A 125 -11.73 -10.97 12.32
N TYR A 126 -11.44 -11.73 13.39
CA TYR A 126 -12.35 -11.95 14.52
C TYR A 126 -12.87 -10.66 15.17
N GLU A 127 -12.18 -9.53 14.99
CA GLU A 127 -12.59 -8.24 15.54
C GLU A 127 -14.00 -7.84 15.07
N TYR A 128 -14.41 -8.18 13.84
CA TYR A 128 -15.77 -7.95 13.34
C TYR A 128 -16.86 -8.70 14.12
N THR A 129 -16.50 -9.71 14.91
CA THR A 129 -17.45 -10.48 15.73
C THR A 129 -17.64 -9.89 17.14
N LEU A 130 -16.70 -9.07 17.61
CA LEU A 130 -16.64 -8.58 18.99
C LEU A 130 -16.79 -7.06 19.12
N PHE A 131 -16.34 -6.30 18.10
CA PHE A 131 -16.20 -4.85 18.17
C PHE A 131 -17.10 -4.14 17.15
N VAL A 132 -17.21 -2.81 17.28
CA VAL A 132 -17.91 -1.93 16.35
C VAL A 132 -16.88 -0.97 15.73
N PRO A 133 -16.79 -0.87 14.39
CA PRO A 133 -15.86 0.04 13.75
C PRO A 133 -16.11 1.50 14.17
N GLY A 134 -15.05 2.31 14.13
CA GLY A 134 -15.18 3.76 14.13
C GLY A 134 -15.94 4.24 12.89
N ASP A 135 -16.55 5.40 12.99
CA ASP A 135 -17.28 6.09 11.92
C ASP A 135 -16.97 7.60 11.90
N GLU A 136 -15.95 8.02 12.66
CA GLU A 136 -15.56 9.41 12.76
C GLU A 136 -14.84 9.90 11.49
N PRO A 137 -14.85 11.22 11.25
CA PRO A 137 -14.03 11.82 10.21
C PRO A 137 -12.53 11.57 10.44
N ILE A 138 -11.84 11.23 9.35
CA ILE A 138 -10.38 11.08 9.32
C ILE A 138 -9.76 12.48 9.29
N GLU A 139 -9.15 12.86 10.41
CA GLU A 139 -8.66 14.23 10.67
C GLU A 139 -7.28 14.18 11.35
N VAL A 140 -6.53 15.27 11.19
CA VAL A 140 -5.26 15.47 11.89
C VAL A 140 -5.44 16.33 13.13
N VAL A 141 -4.54 16.15 14.10
CA VAL A 141 -4.45 16.98 15.30
C VAL A 141 -3.28 17.94 15.16
N GLU A 142 -3.57 19.23 15.19
CA GLU A 142 -2.56 20.30 15.19
C GLU A 142 -1.89 20.38 16.58
N THR A 143 -0.56 20.33 16.61
CA THR A 143 0.22 20.50 17.83
C THR A 143 1.46 21.37 17.59
N PRO A 144 2.10 21.92 18.63
CA PRO A 144 3.40 22.57 18.49
C PRO A 144 4.52 21.68 17.93
N LEU A 145 4.32 20.35 17.90
CA LEU A 145 5.26 19.37 17.37
C LEU A 145 4.99 19.00 15.90
N GLY A 146 3.90 19.51 15.32
CA GLY A 146 3.44 19.19 13.96
C GLY A 146 2.03 18.59 13.93
N ARG A 147 1.61 18.21 12.72
CA ARG A 147 0.29 17.64 12.42
C ARG A 147 0.30 16.13 12.62
N LEU A 148 -0.42 15.65 13.63
CA LEU A 148 -0.45 14.25 14.03
C LEU A 148 -1.67 13.56 13.40
N GLY A 149 -1.43 12.48 12.65
CA GLY A 149 -2.48 11.56 12.20
C GLY A 149 -2.49 10.30 13.06
N LEU A 150 -3.66 9.89 13.53
CA LEU A 150 -3.84 8.66 14.31
C LEU A 150 -4.26 7.54 13.37
N LEU A 151 -3.61 6.39 13.48
CA LEU A 151 -3.94 5.18 12.73
C LEU A 151 -3.77 3.96 13.65
N MET A 152 -4.44 2.86 13.36
CA MET A 152 -4.34 1.69 14.21
C MET A 152 -4.40 0.37 13.44
N CYS A 153 -3.28 -0.36 13.45
CA CYS A 153 -3.14 -1.70 12.89
C CYS A 153 -3.75 -1.85 11.50
N ALA A 154 -4.87 -2.56 11.35
CA ALA A 154 -5.48 -2.81 10.05
C ALA A 154 -5.94 -1.56 9.28
N ASP A 155 -6.05 -0.39 9.93
CA ASP A 155 -6.18 0.89 9.23
C ASP A 155 -4.98 1.17 8.29
N GLY A 156 -3.79 0.66 8.62
CA GLY A 156 -2.55 0.82 7.84
C GLY A 156 -2.31 -0.28 6.81
N ILE A 157 -3.06 -1.37 6.86
CA ILE A 157 -3.03 -2.44 5.83
C ILE A 157 -3.73 -1.95 4.57
N VAL A 158 -4.77 -1.13 4.71
CA VAL A 158 -5.41 -0.48 3.58
C VAL A 158 -4.80 0.91 3.32
N PRO A 159 -4.71 1.36 2.06
CA PRO A 159 -4.12 2.66 1.76
C PRO A 159 -5.03 3.83 2.12
N GLU A 160 -6.34 3.64 2.26
CA GLU A 160 -7.29 4.74 2.32
C GLU A 160 -7.11 5.63 3.56
N VAL A 161 -6.98 5.04 4.75
CA VAL A 161 -6.84 5.79 6.00
C VAL A 161 -5.54 6.61 6.01
N PRO A 162 -4.34 6.03 5.80
CA PRO A 162 -3.10 6.81 5.77
C PRO A 162 -3.07 7.83 4.64
N ARG A 163 -3.66 7.53 3.47
CA ARG A 163 -3.80 8.49 2.37
C ARG A 163 -4.65 9.69 2.75
N LEU A 164 -5.80 9.47 3.39
CA LEU A 164 -6.70 10.54 3.84
C LEU A 164 -6.05 11.41 4.93
N LEU A 165 -5.27 10.81 5.84
CA LEU A 165 -4.46 11.57 6.80
C LEU A 165 -3.37 12.40 6.11
N GLY A 166 -2.69 11.84 5.10
CA GLY A 166 -1.72 12.56 4.27
C GLY A 166 -2.35 13.74 3.54
N LEU A 167 -3.55 13.56 2.96
CA LEU A 167 -4.33 14.63 2.31
C LEU A 167 -4.81 15.70 3.29
N ALA A 168 -5.16 15.31 4.52
CA ALA A 168 -5.47 16.22 5.62
C ALA A 168 -4.23 16.95 6.16
N GLY A 169 -3.04 16.67 5.61
CA GLY A 169 -1.80 17.37 5.90
C GLY A 169 -0.95 16.73 6.99
N ALA A 170 -1.19 15.48 7.39
CA ALA A 170 -0.39 14.81 8.42
C ALA A 170 1.12 14.93 8.10
N GLN A 171 1.90 15.16 9.16
CA GLN A 171 3.37 15.13 9.11
C GLN A 171 3.93 13.92 9.84
N ILE A 172 3.21 13.44 10.86
CA ILE A 172 3.57 12.27 11.66
C ILE A 172 2.32 11.38 11.79
N LEU A 173 2.44 10.12 11.38
CA LEU A 173 1.46 9.08 11.65
C LEU A 173 1.84 8.35 12.95
N LEU A 174 0.90 8.22 13.87
CA LEU A 174 1.05 7.50 15.13
C LEU A 174 0.25 6.20 15.05
N ASN A 175 0.94 5.08 14.93
CA ASN A 175 0.33 3.78 14.65
C ASN A 175 0.44 2.83 15.83
N SER A 176 -0.68 2.55 16.48
CA SER A 176 -0.75 1.49 17.50
C SER A 176 -1.06 0.16 16.82
N LEU A 177 -0.18 -0.82 16.99
CA LEU A 177 -0.23 -2.12 16.33
C LEU A 177 -0.42 -3.25 17.35
N ASN A 178 -1.06 -4.33 16.90
CA ASN A 178 -1.11 -5.62 17.59
C ASN A 178 -0.95 -6.77 16.56
N SER A 179 0.02 -6.59 15.66
CA SER A 179 0.27 -7.45 14.51
C SER A 179 1.22 -8.61 14.84
N ARG A 180 0.97 -9.73 14.18
CA ARG A 180 1.87 -10.90 14.16
C ARG A 180 2.48 -11.12 12.77
N GLY A 181 2.15 -10.26 11.81
CA GLY A 181 2.62 -10.35 10.43
C GLY A 181 4.00 -9.71 10.27
N PRO A 182 4.97 -10.39 9.62
CA PRO A 182 6.28 -9.79 9.32
C PRO A 182 6.19 -8.61 8.35
N ASP A 183 5.13 -8.57 7.53
CA ASP A 183 4.81 -7.59 6.51
C ASP A 183 4.41 -6.22 7.09
N GLU A 184 3.89 -6.16 8.32
CA GLU A 184 3.60 -4.89 8.98
C GLU A 184 4.85 -4.00 9.10
N LEU A 185 5.95 -4.56 9.65
CA LEU A 185 7.23 -3.86 9.77
C LEU A 185 7.95 -3.75 8.42
N ARG A 186 7.89 -4.79 7.57
CA ARG A 186 8.71 -4.87 6.34
C ARG A 186 8.11 -4.12 5.15
N THR A 187 6.79 -3.96 5.09
CA THR A 187 6.07 -3.49 3.90
C THR A 187 5.06 -2.38 4.23
N HIS A 188 4.06 -2.66 5.07
CA HIS A 188 2.94 -1.72 5.34
C HIS A 188 3.46 -0.39 5.88
N VAL A 189 4.12 -0.42 7.04
CA VAL A 189 4.58 0.80 7.72
C VAL A 189 5.53 1.64 6.86
N PRO A 190 6.58 1.07 6.21
CA PRO A 190 7.44 1.83 5.31
C PRO A 190 6.72 2.37 4.09
N LEU A 191 5.82 1.62 3.46
CA LEU A 191 5.10 2.14 2.30
C LEU A 191 4.18 3.29 2.67
N ARG A 192 3.43 3.20 3.78
CA ARG A 192 2.53 4.28 4.20
C ARG A 192 3.29 5.58 4.47
N ALA A 193 4.53 5.49 4.97
CA ALA A 193 5.43 6.63 5.11
C ALA A 193 5.84 7.21 3.74
N MET A 194 6.31 6.37 2.82
CA MET A 194 6.77 6.77 1.49
C MET A 194 5.67 7.37 0.61
N GLU A 195 4.54 6.68 0.48
CA GLU A 195 3.49 7.06 -0.47
C GLU A 195 2.76 8.35 -0.08
N ASN A 196 2.86 8.74 1.20
CA ASN A 196 2.30 9.98 1.75
C ASN A 196 3.37 11.04 2.09
N ARG A 197 4.66 10.68 1.99
CA ARG A 197 5.80 11.51 2.40
C ARG A 197 5.63 12.06 3.82
N VAL A 198 5.48 11.16 4.79
CA VAL A 198 5.26 11.49 6.21
C VAL A 198 6.12 10.64 7.12
N TRP A 199 6.42 11.13 8.32
CA TRP A 199 6.99 10.30 9.38
C TRP A 199 5.97 9.29 9.86
N HIS A 200 6.41 8.08 10.20
CA HIS A 200 5.55 7.03 10.74
C HIS A 200 6.18 6.44 12.00
N VAL A 201 5.51 6.60 13.14
CA VAL A 201 5.92 6.04 14.44
C VAL A 201 4.96 4.91 14.79
N SER A 202 5.43 3.67 14.75
CA SER A 202 4.61 2.49 14.99
C SER A 202 5.04 1.73 16.24
N ALA A 203 4.07 1.32 17.06
CA ALA A 203 4.27 0.59 18.31
C ALA A 203 3.51 -0.73 18.24
N ASN A 204 4.22 -1.86 18.24
CA ASN A 204 3.64 -3.19 18.17
C ASN A 204 3.84 -3.99 19.44
N THR A 205 2.90 -4.88 19.72
CA THR A 205 3.01 -5.88 20.77
C THR A 205 4.11 -6.89 20.44
N VAL A 206 4.82 -7.38 21.46
CA VAL A 206 5.83 -8.45 21.33
C VAL A 206 5.54 -9.54 22.37
N GLY A 207 5.86 -10.81 22.07
CA GLY A 207 5.70 -11.90 23.05
C GLY A 207 4.28 -12.47 23.12
N GLY A 208 3.70 -12.66 24.32
CA GLY A 208 2.35 -13.24 24.55
C GLY A 208 2.22 -14.77 24.38
N PRO A 209 1.22 -15.45 25.02
CA PRO A 209 1.51 -16.60 25.88
C PRO A 209 1.84 -17.92 25.15
N ALA A 210 3.10 -18.30 25.31
CA ALA A 210 3.67 -19.61 25.60
C ALA A 210 3.75 -20.74 24.55
N ASP A 211 2.80 -21.04 23.64
CA ASP A 211 2.93 -22.31 22.86
C ASP A 211 2.40 -22.36 21.41
N ALA A 212 1.86 -21.30 20.80
CA ALA A 212 1.31 -21.42 19.44
C ALA A 212 1.82 -20.39 18.42
N TYR A 213 1.84 -19.10 18.76
CA TYR A 213 2.20 -18.04 17.81
C TYR A 213 2.43 -16.69 18.52
N PRO A 214 3.69 -16.31 18.83
CA PRO A 214 3.99 -15.07 19.54
C PRO A 214 3.74 -13.83 18.66
N TRP A 215 3.47 -12.70 19.30
CA TRP A 215 3.51 -11.39 18.65
C TRP A 215 4.95 -11.01 18.32
N MET A 216 5.13 -10.40 17.15
CA MET A 216 6.44 -10.25 16.53
C MET A 216 7.18 -8.97 16.89
N GLY A 217 6.60 -8.02 17.64
CA GLY A 217 7.28 -6.74 17.89
C GLY A 217 7.59 -6.00 16.59
N GLY A 218 8.82 -5.50 16.42
CA GLY A 218 9.20 -4.71 15.25
C GLY A 218 8.68 -3.26 15.28
N SER A 219 8.48 -2.69 16.47
CA SER A 219 8.12 -1.28 16.63
C SER A 219 9.20 -0.38 16.02
N GLN A 220 8.81 0.62 15.22
CA GLN A 220 9.78 1.40 14.45
C GLN A 220 9.39 2.86 14.23
N VAL A 221 10.40 3.67 13.90
CA VAL A 221 10.25 5.03 13.39
C VAL A 221 10.77 5.05 11.96
N VAL A 222 9.93 5.48 11.02
CA VAL A 222 10.23 5.50 9.59
C VAL A 222 10.14 6.91 9.03
N SER A 223 11.13 7.28 8.21
CA SER A 223 11.21 8.58 7.54
C SER A 223 10.22 8.70 6.37
N PRO A 224 9.94 9.93 5.90
CA PRO A 224 9.18 10.18 4.68
C PRO A 224 9.74 9.48 3.42
N ASP A 225 11.02 9.09 3.43
CA ASP A 225 11.68 8.38 2.33
C ASP A 225 11.58 6.85 2.43
N GLY A 226 11.05 6.33 3.55
CA GLY A 226 10.95 4.91 3.86
C GLY A 226 12.12 4.35 4.66
N GLU A 227 13.05 5.21 5.11
CA GLU A 227 14.20 4.78 5.92
C GLU A 227 13.76 4.49 7.36
N VAL A 228 14.07 3.29 7.85
CA VAL A 228 13.84 2.91 9.25
C VAL A 228 14.96 3.50 10.11
N VAL A 229 14.67 4.60 10.81
CA VAL A 229 15.66 5.36 11.59
C VAL A 229 15.79 4.87 13.05
N ALA A 230 14.80 4.12 13.54
CA ALA A 230 14.86 3.38 14.80
C ALA A 230 13.95 2.16 14.73
N VAL A 231 14.38 1.03 15.30
CA VAL A 231 13.62 -0.24 15.27
C VAL A 231 13.92 -1.08 16.50
N ALA A 232 12.87 -1.62 17.11
CA ALA A 232 12.94 -2.64 18.15
C ALA A 232 13.12 -4.02 17.51
N ASP A 233 13.75 -4.96 18.22
CA ASP A 233 13.86 -6.33 17.72
C ASP A 233 12.48 -7.04 17.70
N GLU A 234 12.44 -8.26 17.16
CA GLU A 234 11.18 -9.01 17.00
C GLU A 234 10.81 -9.88 18.23
N HIS A 235 11.53 -9.76 19.36
CA HIS A 235 11.48 -10.75 20.44
C HIS A 235 11.48 -10.18 21.86
N SER A 236 11.89 -8.94 22.04
CA SER A 236 12.18 -8.31 23.32
C SER A 236 11.27 -7.11 23.56
N GLU A 237 10.87 -6.91 24.81
CA GLU A 237 10.26 -5.65 25.22
C GLU A 237 11.30 -4.53 25.18
N MET A 238 10.98 -3.41 24.53
CA MET A 238 11.94 -2.34 24.25
C MET A 238 11.26 -0.98 24.14
N LEU A 239 12.00 0.07 24.47
CA LEU A 239 11.72 1.42 24.03
C LEU A 239 12.75 1.77 22.95
N VAL A 240 12.31 2.27 21.81
CA VAL A 240 13.19 2.86 20.80
C VAL A 240 12.73 4.27 20.46
N TRP A 241 13.66 5.14 20.09
CA TRP A 241 13.39 6.54 19.84
C TRP A 241 14.32 7.10 18.76
N ALA A 242 13.88 8.16 18.11
CA ALA A 242 14.66 8.90 17.13
C ALA A 242 14.36 10.41 17.24
N ASP A 243 15.37 11.21 16.90
CA ASP A 243 15.18 12.63 16.61
C ASP A 243 14.74 12.75 15.15
N ILE A 244 13.54 13.26 14.91
CA ILE A 244 12.97 13.42 13.57
C ILE A 244 12.90 14.89 13.21
N GLN A 245 13.16 15.20 11.94
CA GLN A 245 12.88 16.54 11.43
C GLN A 245 11.51 16.57 10.76
N VAL A 246 10.52 17.06 11.49
CA VAL A 246 9.11 17.05 11.07
C VAL A 246 8.89 17.79 9.75
N SER A 247 9.65 18.85 9.47
CA SER A 247 9.51 19.59 8.20
C SER A 247 9.94 18.79 6.96
N GLU A 248 10.63 17.65 7.10
CA GLU A 248 10.90 16.77 5.95
C GLU A 248 9.61 16.22 5.35
N ALA A 249 8.54 16.09 6.14
CA ALA A 249 7.23 15.67 5.67
C ALA A 249 6.48 16.77 4.89
N ASP A 250 6.93 18.02 4.91
CA ASP A 250 6.33 19.09 4.10
C ASP A 250 6.79 19.02 2.63
N ASP A 251 7.93 18.38 2.36
CA ASP A 251 8.37 18.10 1.00
C ASP A 251 7.76 16.79 0.50
N LYS A 252 6.71 16.93 -0.33
CA LYS A 252 5.99 15.80 -0.91
C LYS A 252 6.62 15.26 -2.19
N TRP A 253 7.77 15.77 -2.63
CA TRP A 253 8.47 15.22 -3.79
C TRP A 253 9.09 13.85 -3.52
N ALA A 254 8.93 12.95 -4.49
CA ALA A 254 9.54 11.63 -4.49
C ALA A 254 10.62 11.49 -5.59
N SER A 255 11.45 10.44 -5.48
CA SER A 255 12.58 10.14 -6.37
C SER A 255 12.22 10.05 -7.86
N PHE A 256 10.99 9.61 -8.17
CA PHE A 256 10.49 9.48 -9.53
C PHE A 256 10.03 10.81 -10.16
N GLY A 257 10.24 11.94 -9.49
CA GLY A 257 10.00 13.27 -10.06
C GLY A 257 8.53 13.67 -10.06
N ALA A 258 7.83 13.45 -8.96
CA ALA A 258 6.51 14.02 -8.73
C ALA A 258 6.24 14.25 -7.24
N ASP A 259 5.37 15.22 -6.95
CA ASP A 259 4.80 15.45 -5.63
C ASP A 259 3.67 14.44 -5.37
N VAL A 260 3.83 13.53 -4.41
CA VAL A 260 2.90 12.39 -4.22
C VAL A 260 1.46 12.78 -3.86
N ILE A 261 1.23 14.03 -3.44
CA ILE A 261 -0.11 14.55 -3.13
C ILE A 261 -0.69 15.28 -4.34
N ALA A 262 0.09 16.17 -4.95
CA ALA A 262 -0.35 16.94 -6.12
C ALA A 262 -0.40 16.11 -7.42
N TRP A 263 0.31 14.98 -7.47
CA TRP A 263 0.36 14.09 -8.62
C TRP A 263 -0.92 13.29 -8.84
N ARG A 264 -1.77 13.18 -7.81
CA ARG A 264 -3.06 12.49 -7.84
C ARG A 264 -4.00 13.05 -8.91
N ARG A 265 -4.96 12.23 -9.35
CA ARG A 265 -6.05 12.58 -10.27
C ARG A 265 -7.42 12.30 -9.65
N PRO A 266 -7.92 13.18 -8.75
CA PRO A 266 -9.19 12.98 -8.06
C PRO A 266 -10.39 12.74 -8.97
N ASP A 267 -10.35 13.28 -10.19
CA ASP A 267 -11.36 13.07 -11.23
C ASP A 267 -11.49 11.61 -11.68
N LEU A 268 -10.45 10.79 -11.46
CA LEU A 268 -10.42 9.37 -11.83
C LEU A 268 -10.81 8.43 -10.67
N TYR A 269 -11.08 8.96 -9.48
CA TYR A 269 -11.20 8.17 -8.26
C TYR A 269 -12.64 8.03 -7.75
N GLY A 270 -13.64 8.36 -8.58
CA GLY A 270 -15.06 8.29 -8.22
C GLY A 270 -15.49 6.95 -7.63
N ASP A 271 -14.93 5.85 -8.13
CA ASP A 271 -15.25 4.49 -7.67
C ASP A 271 -14.80 4.23 -6.22
N LEU A 272 -13.80 4.95 -5.71
CA LEU A 272 -13.28 4.75 -4.36
C LEU A 272 -14.29 5.13 -3.27
N VAL A 273 -15.20 6.06 -3.57
CA VAL A 273 -16.22 6.54 -2.62
C VAL A 273 -17.55 5.80 -2.72
N LEU A 274 -17.64 4.76 -3.56
CA LEU A 274 -18.83 3.94 -3.71
C LEU A 274 -18.79 2.70 -2.80
N PRO A 275 -19.94 2.26 -2.26
CA PRO A 275 -20.05 0.99 -1.56
C PRO A 275 -19.70 -0.17 -2.50
N VAL A 276 -19.14 -1.25 -1.95
CA VAL A 276 -18.69 -2.41 -2.74
C VAL A 276 -19.80 -3.00 -3.62
N THR A 277 -21.06 -2.94 -3.18
CA THR A 277 -22.23 -3.44 -3.90
C THR A 277 -22.51 -2.73 -5.21
N ASP A 278 -22.03 -1.50 -5.37
CA ASP A 278 -22.27 -0.65 -6.53
C ASP A 278 -21.08 -0.68 -7.50
N LEU A 279 -20.05 -1.45 -7.18
CA LEU A 279 -18.80 -1.56 -7.94
C LEU A 279 -18.76 -2.83 -8.79
N PRO A 280 -18.02 -2.84 -9.92
CA PRO A 280 -17.88 -4.04 -10.75
C PRO A 280 -17.35 -5.26 -10.00
N VAL A 281 -16.45 -5.06 -9.02
CA VAL A 281 -15.92 -6.13 -8.16
C VAL A 281 -17.01 -6.86 -7.36
N ALA A 282 -18.19 -6.27 -7.16
CA ALA A 282 -19.33 -6.94 -6.52
C ALA A 282 -19.67 -8.29 -7.18
N ALA A 283 -19.54 -8.36 -8.51
CA ALA A 283 -19.85 -9.57 -9.29
C ALA A 283 -18.84 -10.71 -9.04
N MET A 284 -17.71 -10.42 -8.41
CA MET A 284 -16.66 -11.39 -8.09
C MET A 284 -16.92 -12.11 -6.75
N TYR A 285 -17.85 -11.60 -5.95
CA TYR A 285 -18.24 -12.23 -4.69
C TYR A 285 -19.20 -13.40 -4.95
N GLY A 286 -18.85 -14.57 -4.41
CA GLY A 286 -19.61 -15.81 -4.57
C GLY A 286 -18.82 -16.88 -5.33
N PRO A 287 -19.49 -17.94 -5.81
CA PRO A 287 -18.80 -18.97 -6.59
C PRO A 287 -18.24 -18.39 -7.90
N ALA A 288 -16.95 -18.54 -8.12
CA ALA A 288 -16.28 -18.19 -9.38
C ALA A 288 -16.81 -19.08 -10.53
N THR A 289 -17.80 -18.60 -11.27
CA THR A 289 -18.44 -19.36 -12.37
C THR A 289 -17.87 -19.06 -13.76
N ASP A 290 -17.25 -17.90 -13.92
CA ASP A 290 -16.72 -17.32 -15.16
C ASP A 290 -15.18 -17.28 -15.21
N VAL A 291 -14.50 -17.67 -14.12
CA VAL A 291 -13.04 -17.70 -14.04
C VAL A 291 -12.46 -18.90 -14.81
N PRO A 292 -11.32 -18.73 -15.52
CA PRO A 292 -10.61 -19.85 -16.14
C PRO A 292 -10.40 -21.01 -15.17
N LYS A 293 -10.80 -22.22 -15.60
CA LYS A 293 -10.69 -23.44 -14.77
C LYS A 293 -9.26 -23.95 -14.61
N LYS A 294 -8.31 -23.38 -15.37
CA LYS A 294 -6.89 -23.70 -15.32
C LYS A 294 -6.11 -22.42 -15.02
N PRO A 295 -4.99 -22.51 -14.30
CA PRO A 295 -4.09 -21.38 -14.11
C PRO A 295 -3.70 -20.75 -15.45
N LEU A 296 -3.59 -19.43 -15.45
CA LEU A 296 -3.04 -18.66 -16.56
C LEU A 296 -1.53 -18.67 -16.47
N THR A 297 -0.85 -19.19 -17.49
CA THR A 297 0.61 -19.15 -17.55
C THR A 297 1.08 -17.77 -18.02
N VAL A 298 1.89 -17.09 -17.23
CA VAL A 298 2.38 -15.72 -17.49
C VAL A 298 3.91 -15.62 -17.49
N ALA A 299 4.43 -14.58 -18.14
CA ALA A 299 5.85 -14.22 -18.06
C ALA A 299 6.11 -12.72 -18.27
N PRO A 300 6.93 -12.07 -17.43
CA PRO A 300 7.57 -10.83 -17.85
C PRO A 300 8.61 -11.14 -18.95
N LEU A 301 8.60 -10.35 -20.02
CA LEU A 301 9.45 -10.49 -21.19
C LEU A 301 10.58 -9.47 -21.10
N GLN A 302 11.59 -9.73 -20.25
CA GLN A 302 12.62 -8.75 -19.91
C GLN A 302 13.55 -8.45 -21.10
N VAL A 303 13.58 -7.19 -21.53
CA VAL A 303 14.43 -6.68 -22.62
C VAL A 303 14.82 -5.24 -22.29
N SER A 304 15.92 -4.75 -22.89
CA SER A 304 16.21 -3.33 -22.93
C SER A 304 16.78 -2.94 -24.29
N TRP A 305 16.75 -1.64 -24.56
CA TRP A 305 17.41 -1.02 -25.70
C TRP A 305 18.87 -1.48 -25.81
N PHE A 306 19.23 -1.99 -26.98
CA PHE A 306 20.56 -2.53 -27.24
C PHE A 306 20.99 -2.24 -28.67
N HIS A 307 22.10 -1.51 -28.79
CA HIS A 307 22.69 -1.00 -30.04
C HIS A 307 21.79 -0.05 -30.85
N ASN A 308 20.61 -0.49 -31.26
CA ASN A 308 19.63 0.31 -31.99
C ASN A 308 18.20 -0.27 -31.85
N GLN A 309 17.23 0.46 -32.40
CA GLN A 309 15.81 0.08 -32.37
C GLN A 309 15.56 -1.26 -33.06
N ASP A 310 16.11 -1.50 -34.26
CA ASP A 310 15.89 -2.74 -35.01
C ASP A 310 16.35 -4.00 -34.25
N TRP A 311 17.54 -3.94 -33.63
CA TRP A 311 18.06 -5.02 -32.78
C TRP A 311 17.18 -5.25 -31.57
N THR A 312 16.74 -4.17 -30.93
CA THR A 312 15.89 -4.24 -29.73
C THR A 312 14.52 -4.85 -30.06
N ILE A 313 13.88 -4.41 -31.14
CA ILE A 313 12.61 -4.96 -31.62
C ILE A 313 12.77 -6.42 -32.01
N THR A 314 13.86 -6.77 -32.70
CA THR A 314 14.14 -8.18 -33.06
C THR A 314 14.29 -9.07 -31.82
N ARG A 315 14.97 -8.58 -30.78
CA ARG A 315 15.08 -9.29 -29.49
C ARG A 315 13.71 -9.44 -28.81
N ALA A 316 12.90 -8.38 -28.76
CA ALA A 316 11.55 -8.46 -28.19
C ALA A 316 10.65 -9.45 -28.95
N LEU A 317 10.69 -9.48 -30.28
CA LEU A 317 9.99 -10.49 -31.08
C LEU A 317 10.52 -11.91 -30.82
N GLY A 318 11.83 -12.06 -30.59
CA GLY A 318 12.44 -13.30 -30.15
C GLY A 318 11.94 -13.75 -28.78
N GLN A 319 11.78 -12.82 -27.82
CA GLN A 319 11.16 -13.08 -26.53
C GLN A 319 9.71 -13.57 -26.72
N ILE A 320 8.89 -12.88 -27.51
CA ILE A 320 7.50 -13.28 -27.79
C ILE A 320 7.44 -14.68 -28.41
N SER A 321 8.27 -14.95 -29.42
CA SER A 321 8.34 -16.26 -30.06
C SER A 321 8.74 -17.35 -29.06
N TYR A 322 9.76 -17.10 -28.23
CA TYR A 322 10.18 -18.04 -27.20
C TYR A 322 9.09 -18.29 -26.15
N ALA A 323 8.38 -17.23 -25.71
CA ALA A 323 7.27 -17.33 -24.77
C ALA A 323 6.15 -18.21 -25.34
N ALA A 324 5.78 -18.01 -26.61
CA ALA A 324 4.80 -18.83 -27.31
C ALA A 324 5.21 -20.31 -27.36
N THR A 325 6.49 -20.62 -27.67
CA THR A 325 6.97 -22.03 -27.66
C THR A 325 6.91 -22.70 -26.29
N ARG A 326 6.92 -21.90 -25.22
CA ARG A 326 6.80 -22.38 -23.84
C ARG A 326 5.37 -22.33 -23.30
N GLY A 327 4.36 -22.09 -24.15
CA GLY A 327 2.96 -22.05 -23.76
C GLY A 327 2.65 -20.94 -22.74
N ILE A 328 3.37 -19.82 -22.78
CA ILE A 328 2.97 -18.60 -22.07
C ILE A 328 1.69 -18.06 -22.73
N GLN A 329 0.73 -17.64 -21.91
CA GLN A 329 -0.56 -17.11 -22.36
C GLN A 329 -0.64 -15.58 -22.20
N LEU A 330 0.09 -14.99 -21.24
CA LEU A 330 0.23 -13.54 -21.10
C LEU A 330 1.69 -13.14 -20.88
N GLY A 331 2.23 -12.34 -21.80
CA GLY A 331 3.54 -11.71 -21.72
C GLY A 331 3.44 -10.21 -21.45
N VAL A 332 4.36 -9.65 -20.66
CA VAL A 332 4.44 -8.20 -20.44
C VAL A 332 5.82 -7.70 -20.83
N LEU A 333 5.91 -6.71 -21.73
CA LEU A 333 7.16 -6.05 -22.11
C LEU A 333 7.42 -4.81 -21.23
N PRO A 334 8.68 -4.39 -21.05
CA PRO A 334 9.04 -3.22 -20.25
C PRO A 334 8.53 -1.89 -20.80
N GLU A 335 8.51 -0.87 -19.94
CA GLU A 335 8.16 0.51 -20.32
C GLU A 335 9.11 1.01 -21.42
N LEU A 336 8.52 1.50 -22.52
CA LEU A 336 9.23 2.06 -23.68
C LEU A 336 10.44 1.22 -24.13
N PHE A 337 10.33 -0.12 -24.08
CA PHE A 337 11.46 -1.05 -24.21
C PHE A 337 12.32 -0.84 -25.46
N CYS A 338 11.73 -0.35 -26.56
CA CYS A 338 12.40 -0.15 -27.85
C CYS A 338 13.11 1.20 -27.99
N PHE A 339 13.07 2.06 -26.97
CA PHE A 339 13.68 3.38 -26.96
C PHE A 339 14.85 3.48 -25.98
N ALA A 340 15.86 4.27 -26.33
CA ALA A 340 16.89 4.70 -25.40
C ALA A 340 16.34 5.76 -24.44
N ARG A 341 16.98 5.92 -23.27
CA ARG A 341 16.58 6.93 -22.28
C ARG A 341 16.65 8.33 -22.90
N GLY A 342 15.56 9.09 -22.78
CA GLY A 342 15.43 10.44 -23.32
C GLY A 342 15.17 10.54 -24.82
N GLU A 343 15.19 9.42 -25.57
CA GLU A 343 14.95 9.42 -27.02
C GLU A 343 13.54 9.88 -27.37
N VAL A 344 12.54 9.39 -26.63
CA VAL A 344 11.14 9.81 -26.81
C VAL A 344 10.93 11.29 -26.52
N ALA A 345 11.55 11.81 -25.46
CA ALA A 345 11.42 13.23 -25.10
C ALA A 345 12.10 14.16 -26.13
N ALA A 346 13.15 13.68 -26.81
CA ALA A 346 13.85 14.45 -27.83
C ALA A 346 13.06 14.57 -29.14
N ASP A 347 12.34 13.52 -29.55
CA ASP A 347 11.51 13.52 -30.75
C ASP A 347 10.29 12.57 -30.60
N PRO A 348 9.21 13.03 -29.94
CA PRO A 348 8.04 12.20 -29.71
C PRO A 348 7.30 11.86 -31.02
N ALA A 349 7.44 12.70 -32.06
CA ALA A 349 6.86 12.46 -33.38
C ALA A 349 7.50 11.26 -34.07
N ALA A 350 8.83 11.20 -34.08
CA ALA A 350 9.56 10.06 -34.61
C ALA A 350 9.29 8.79 -33.79
N ALA A 351 9.23 8.92 -32.46
CA ALA A 351 8.94 7.81 -31.56
C ALA A 351 7.53 7.23 -31.78
N ALA A 352 6.51 8.07 -31.99
CA ALA A 352 5.15 7.61 -32.29
C ALA A 352 5.06 6.87 -33.64
N LYS A 353 5.75 7.37 -34.66
CA LYS A 353 5.81 6.70 -35.97
C LYS A 353 6.42 5.31 -35.85
N LEU A 354 7.57 5.19 -35.18
CA LEU A 354 8.18 3.89 -34.92
C LEU A 354 7.26 2.98 -34.11
N SER A 355 6.60 3.54 -33.09
CA SER A 355 5.69 2.79 -32.22
C SER A 355 4.54 2.16 -33.01
N THR A 356 4.03 2.82 -34.05
CA THR A 356 3.01 2.25 -34.95
C THR A 356 3.56 1.02 -35.70
N ASP A 357 4.78 1.13 -36.25
CA ASP A 357 5.43 0.02 -36.95
C ASP A 357 5.71 -1.15 -35.99
N VAL A 358 6.16 -0.86 -34.76
CA VAL A 358 6.40 -1.85 -33.71
C VAL A 358 5.11 -2.55 -33.31
N LEU A 359 4.03 -1.81 -33.06
CA LEU A 359 2.73 -2.37 -32.70
C LEU A 359 2.22 -3.34 -33.77
N GLY A 360 2.38 -3.01 -35.05
CA GLY A 360 2.05 -3.90 -36.17
C GLY A 360 2.85 -5.22 -36.12
N ARG A 361 4.17 -5.13 -35.92
CA ARG A 361 5.04 -6.32 -35.82
C ARG A 361 4.73 -7.19 -34.60
N LEU A 362 4.41 -6.58 -33.46
CA LEU A 362 4.00 -7.30 -32.25
C LEU A 362 2.67 -8.04 -32.49
N THR A 363 1.73 -7.37 -33.16
CA THR A 363 0.42 -7.94 -33.54
C THR A 363 0.59 -9.15 -34.46
N GLU A 364 1.44 -9.03 -35.49
CA GLU A 364 1.76 -10.15 -36.39
C GLU A 364 2.41 -11.33 -35.65
N ALA A 365 3.27 -11.05 -34.66
CA ALA A 365 3.99 -12.08 -33.93
C ALA A 365 3.12 -12.95 -33.02
N VAL A 366 1.98 -12.43 -32.56
CA VAL A 366 1.02 -13.18 -31.72
C VAL A 366 -0.18 -13.73 -32.51
N ALA A 367 -0.33 -13.32 -33.78
CA ALA A 367 -1.49 -13.64 -34.61
C ALA A 367 -1.73 -15.15 -34.74
N GLY A 368 -2.98 -15.56 -34.51
CA GLY A 368 -3.42 -16.96 -34.61
C GLY A 368 -2.83 -17.92 -33.55
N GLY A 369 -2.10 -17.40 -32.56
CA GLY A 369 -1.59 -18.17 -31.42
C GLY A 369 -2.50 -18.14 -30.20
N GLU A 370 -1.93 -18.45 -29.03
CA GLU A 370 -2.61 -18.35 -27.71
C GLU A 370 -2.01 -17.26 -26.81
N LEU A 371 -0.87 -16.68 -27.22
CA LEU A 371 -0.13 -15.69 -26.44
C LEU A 371 -0.75 -14.30 -26.60
N TRP A 372 -0.98 -13.64 -25.47
CA TRP A 372 -1.31 -12.23 -25.37
C TRP A 372 -0.07 -11.46 -24.90
N VAL A 373 0.08 -10.22 -25.35
CA VAL A 373 1.21 -9.37 -24.99
C VAL A 373 0.72 -7.98 -24.58
N VAL A 374 1.24 -7.49 -23.44
CA VAL A 374 1.15 -6.08 -23.07
C VAL A 374 2.45 -5.39 -23.44
N ALA A 375 2.35 -4.31 -24.21
CA ALA A 375 3.50 -3.50 -24.62
C ALA A 375 3.21 -2.01 -24.43
N ASN A 376 4.15 -1.28 -23.82
CA ASN A 376 4.07 0.17 -23.69
C ASN A 376 4.87 0.86 -24.81
N LEU A 377 4.19 1.75 -25.54
CA LEU A 377 4.67 2.44 -26.74
C LEU A 377 4.17 3.88 -26.77
N VAL A 378 4.69 4.69 -27.70
CA VAL A 378 4.25 6.08 -27.90
C VAL A 378 3.09 6.11 -28.89
N GLU A 379 1.95 6.65 -28.47
CA GLU A 379 0.80 6.88 -29.33
C GLU A 379 0.76 8.35 -29.76
N GLU A 380 0.32 8.63 -31.00
CA GLU A 380 0.01 9.99 -31.46
C GLU A 380 -1.47 10.10 -31.80
N GLU A 381 -2.11 11.16 -31.29
CA GLU A 381 -3.48 11.52 -31.65
C GLU A 381 -3.62 13.04 -31.71
N ALA A 382 -3.97 13.54 -32.90
CA ALA A 382 -4.25 14.95 -33.15
C ALA A 382 -3.10 15.89 -32.72
N GLY A 383 -1.87 15.48 -32.97
CA GLY A 383 -0.65 16.23 -32.63
C GLY A 383 -0.25 16.15 -31.16
N ARG A 384 -0.93 15.33 -30.35
CA ARG A 384 -0.57 15.02 -28.97
C ARG A 384 0.02 13.62 -28.88
N TYR A 385 0.93 13.43 -27.92
CA TYR A 385 1.59 12.15 -27.70
C TYR A 385 1.21 11.56 -26.36
N PHE A 386 1.16 10.23 -26.26
CA PHE A 386 0.78 9.52 -25.04
C PHE A 386 1.75 8.35 -24.79
N SER A 387 2.02 8.05 -23.52
CA SER A 387 2.59 6.76 -23.12
C SER A 387 1.45 5.77 -23.01
N THR A 388 1.34 4.83 -23.96
CA THR A 388 0.18 3.95 -24.10
C THR A 388 0.58 2.49 -23.95
N ALA A 389 -0.02 1.79 -22.99
CA ALA A 389 0.05 0.33 -22.89
C ALA A 389 -1.03 -0.30 -23.77
N TRP A 390 -0.62 -1.23 -24.64
CA TRP A 390 -1.50 -1.95 -25.56
C TRP A 390 -1.62 -3.41 -25.12
N LEU A 391 -2.83 -3.92 -24.99
CA LEU A 391 -3.09 -5.35 -24.86
C LEU A 391 -3.34 -5.92 -26.27
N ILE A 392 -2.48 -6.83 -26.69
CA ILE A 392 -2.45 -7.42 -28.02
C ILE A 392 -2.76 -8.90 -27.88
N GLY A 393 -3.77 -9.38 -28.60
CA GLY A 393 -4.19 -10.78 -28.61
C GLY A 393 -4.04 -11.42 -29.99
N PRO A 394 -4.40 -12.71 -30.11
CA PRO A 394 -4.30 -13.49 -31.35
C PRO A 394 -5.08 -12.92 -32.55
N ASP A 395 -6.12 -12.13 -32.28
CA ASP A 395 -6.99 -11.52 -33.29
C ASP A 395 -6.64 -10.05 -33.59
N GLY A 396 -5.64 -9.48 -32.92
CA GLY A 396 -5.24 -8.08 -33.07
C GLY A 396 -5.09 -7.33 -31.75
N VAL A 397 -5.02 -6.00 -31.85
CA VAL A 397 -5.09 -5.11 -30.69
C VAL A 397 -6.47 -5.22 -30.04
N PHE A 398 -6.50 -5.59 -28.76
CA PHE A 398 -7.74 -5.77 -28.00
C PHE A 398 -8.18 -4.50 -27.28
N GLY A 399 -7.23 -3.77 -26.71
CA GLY A 399 -7.49 -2.56 -25.95
C GLY A 399 -6.19 -1.83 -25.58
N SER A 400 -6.34 -0.66 -24.96
CA SER A 400 -5.21 0.17 -24.57
C SER A 400 -5.50 1.01 -23.34
N TYR A 401 -4.43 1.54 -22.74
CA TYR A 401 -4.47 2.45 -21.61
C TYR A 401 -3.40 3.53 -21.82
N ARG A 402 -3.83 4.80 -21.82
CA ARG A 402 -2.95 5.98 -21.84
C ARG A 402 -2.60 6.33 -20.40
N LYS A 403 -1.31 6.39 -20.05
CA LYS A 403 -0.81 6.72 -18.71
C LYS A 403 -1.49 7.98 -18.17
N THR A 404 -2.12 7.87 -17.00
CA THR A 404 -2.98 8.93 -16.44
C THR A 404 -2.21 9.86 -15.50
N HIS A 405 -1.17 9.35 -14.85
CA HIS A 405 -0.31 10.11 -13.93
C HIS A 405 1.09 10.22 -14.52
N LEU A 406 1.37 11.36 -15.16
CA LEU A 406 2.68 11.63 -15.75
C LEU A 406 3.65 12.18 -14.71
N THR A 407 4.88 11.68 -14.68
CA THR A 407 5.98 12.29 -13.92
C THR A 407 6.44 13.61 -14.56
N ASP A 408 7.25 14.40 -13.87
CA ASP A 408 7.79 15.65 -14.44
C ASP A 408 8.58 15.45 -15.75
N PRO A 409 9.46 14.44 -15.88
CA PRO A 409 10.10 14.13 -17.15
C PRO A 409 9.12 13.76 -18.27
N GLU A 410 8.00 13.12 -17.94
CA GLU A 410 6.99 12.68 -18.91
C GLU A 410 6.11 13.83 -19.39
N ARG A 411 5.78 14.79 -18.50
CA ARG A 411 5.02 16.01 -18.86
C ARG A 411 5.69 16.83 -19.96
N ALA A 412 6.99 16.67 -20.17
CA ALA A 412 7.73 17.37 -21.22
C ALA A 412 7.36 16.90 -22.64
N TRP A 413 6.81 15.70 -22.81
CA TRP A 413 6.52 15.12 -24.13
C TRP A 413 5.16 14.44 -24.24
N ALA A 414 4.58 13.96 -23.15
CA ALA A 414 3.32 13.23 -23.12
C ALA A 414 2.14 14.09 -22.63
N THR A 415 0.95 13.76 -23.12
CA THR A 415 -0.35 14.18 -22.59
C THR A 415 -0.88 13.06 -21.69
N ALA A 416 -1.50 13.44 -20.57
CA ALA A 416 -2.10 12.46 -19.65
C ALA A 416 -3.37 11.84 -20.26
N GLY A 417 -3.58 10.56 -19.99
CA GLY A 417 -4.86 9.90 -20.17
C GLY A 417 -5.93 10.40 -19.19
N ASP A 418 -7.16 9.96 -19.42
CA ASP A 418 -8.38 10.36 -18.71
C ASP A 418 -9.21 9.18 -18.20
N GLU A 419 -8.70 7.95 -18.26
CA GLU A 419 -9.40 6.76 -17.77
C GLU A 419 -8.42 5.69 -17.25
N LEU A 420 -8.77 5.04 -16.13
CA LEU A 420 -8.08 3.86 -15.60
C LEU A 420 -8.74 2.57 -16.13
N THR A 421 -8.05 1.85 -17.01
CA THR A 421 -8.68 0.80 -17.84
C THR A 421 -8.53 -0.61 -17.26
N VAL A 422 -9.65 -1.34 -17.19
CA VAL A 422 -9.68 -2.80 -17.00
C VAL A 422 -10.29 -3.44 -18.25
N LEU A 423 -9.57 -4.37 -18.86
CA LEU A 423 -9.95 -5.06 -20.09
C LEU A 423 -10.44 -6.48 -19.76
N ASP A 424 -11.69 -6.78 -20.10
CA ASP A 424 -12.29 -8.11 -19.96
C ASP A 424 -11.92 -8.99 -21.16
N ALA A 425 -10.73 -9.59 -21.10
CA ALA A 425 -10.19 -10.43 -22.17
C ALA A 425 -10.53 -11.91 -21.94
N PRO A 426 -10.52 -12.77 -22.98
CA PRO A 426 -10.73 -14.22 -22.81
C PRO A 426 -9.78 -14.93 -21.83
N ILE A 427 -8.66 -14.28 -21.49
CA ILE A 427 -7.65 -14.77 -20.56
C ILE A 427 -7.80 -14.22 -19.13
N GLY A 428 -8.83 -13.41 -18.86
CA GLY A 428 -9.12 -12.80 -17.56
C GLY A 428 -9.28 -11.27 -17.64
N ARG A 429 -9.66 -10.67 -16.51
CA ARG A 429 -9.79 -9.21 -16.39
C ARG A 429 -8.43 -8.56 -16.07
N ILE A 430 -7.90 -7.81 -17.03
CA ILE A 430 -6.55 -7.24 -17.00
C ILE A 430 -6.62 -5.73 -16.81
N GLY A 431 -6.15 -5.25 -15.65
CA GLY A 431 -5.85 -3.84 -15.43
C GLY A 431 -4.50 -3.45 -16.04
N LEU A 432 -4.39 -2.23 -16.55
CA LEU A 432 -3.15 -1.68 -17.10
C LEU A 432 -2.63 -0.54 -16.23
N MET A 433 -1.35 -0.59 -15.86
CA MET A 433 -0.65 0.40 -15.04
C MET A 433 0.76 0.61 -15.59
N ILE A 434 1.30 1.83 -15.60
CA ILE A 434 2.59 2.10 -16.26
C ILE A 434 3.59 2.77 -15.30
N GLY A 435 4.80 2.21 -15.21
CA GLY A 435 5.95 2.86 -14.58
C GLY A 435 5.72 3.27 -13.12
N ALA A 436 5.98 4.54 -12.83
CA ALA A 436 5.85 5.08 -11.47
C ALA A 436 4.41 5.03 -10.89
N GLU A 437 3.36 4.75 -11.67
CA GLU A 437 1.97 4.69 -11.17
C GLU A 437 1.78 3.67 -10.03
N VAL A 438 2.65 2.68 -9.92
CA VAL A 438 2.69 1.73 -8.78
C VAL A 438 2.84 2.43 -7.42
N TRP A 439 3.42 3.62 -7.38
CA TRP A 439 3.58 4.42 -6.16
C TRP A 439 2.27 5.06 -5.69
N LEU A 440 1.25 5.19 -6.56
CA LEU A 440 -0.06 5.73 -6.20
C LEU A 440 -1.03 4.59 -5.85
N PRO A 441 -1.45 4.45 -4.58
CA PRO A 441 -2.40 3.41 -4.18
C PRO A 441 -3.71 3.50 -4.96
N GLU A 442 -4.15 4.71 -5.30
CA GLU A 442 -5.43 4.93 -5.98
C GLU A 442 -5.50 4.26 -7.35
N VAL A 443 -4.37 4.17 -8.08
CA VAL A 443 -4.36 3.53 -9.40
C VAL A 443 -4.67 2.05 -9.28
N ALA A 444 -3.90 1.31 -8.46
CA ALA A 444 -4.13 -0.10 -8.24
C ALA A 444 -5.51 -0.35 -7.61
N ARG A 445 -5.90 0.48 -6.63
CA ARG A 445 -7.20 0.37 -5.95
C ARG A 445 -8.37 0.53 -6.92
N VAL A 446 -8.36 1.53 -7.80
CA VAL A 446 -9.42 1.73 -8.81
C VAL A 446 -9.49 0.56 -9.79
N LEU A 447 -8.34 0.08 -10.30
CA LEU A 447 -8.30 -1.09 -11.18
C LEU A 447 -8.91 -2.32 -10.50
N THR A 448 -8.60 -2.53 -9.23
CA THR A 448 -9.12 -3.66 -8.45
C THR A 448 -10.62 -3.55 -8.18
N VAL A 449 -11.15 -2.39 -7.78
CA VAL A 449 -12.61 -2.25 -7.57
C VAL A 449 -13.40 -2.31 -8.88
N ARG A 450 -12.74 -2.04 -10.02
CA ARG A 450 -13.27 -2.30 -11.37
C ARG A 450 -13.17 -3.78 -11.79
N GLY A 451 -12.65 -4.64 -10.93
CA GLY A 451 -12.66 -6.09 -11.11
C GLY A 451 -11.39 -6.67 -11.72
N ALA A 452 -10.26 -5.96 -11.71
CA ALA A 452 -9.00 -6.54 -12.16
C ALA A 452 -8.63 -7.80 -11.35
N GLU A 453 -8.24 -8.85 -12.07
CA GLU A 453 -7.68 -10.10 -11.53
C GLU A 453 -6.15 -10.12 -11.67
N ILE A 454 -5.65 -9.45 -12.71
CA ILE A 454 -4.24 -9.19 -12.98
C ILE A 454 -4.07 -7.71 -13.28
N ILE A 455 -3.00 -7.10 -12.76
CA ILE A 455 -2.47 -5.83 -13.25
C ILE A 455 -1.20 -6.13 -14.05
N ALA A 456 -1.20 -5.75 -15.33
CA ALA A 456 -0.02 -5.80 -16.17
C ALA A 456 0.71 -4.45 -16.12
N HIS A 457 1.99 -4.48 -15.74
CA HIS A 457 2.76 -3.32 -15.38
C HIS A 457 4.08 -3.23 -16.16
N PRO A 458 4.07 -2.70 -17.39
CA PRO A 458 5.28 -2.22 -18.05
C PRO A 458 5.93 -1.13 -17.20
N THR A 459 7.18 -1.32 -16.80
CA THR A 459 7.84 -0.43 -15.84
C THR A 459 9.33 -0.27 -16.12
N ASP A 460 9.95 0.64 -15.37
CA ASP A 460 11.37 0.90 -15.29
C ASP A 460 11.70 1.35 -13.87
N TRP A 461 12.28 0.46 -13.07
CA TRP A 461 12.38 0.64 -11.62
C TRP A 461 13.32 1.80 -11.25
N ASP A 462 12.79 2.85 -10.62
CA ASP A 462 13.56 4.02 -10.19
C ASP A 462 14.45 3.70 -8.98
N ARG A 463 13.91 2.95 -8.00
CA ARG A 463 14.62 2.50 -6.80
C ARG A 463 14.15 1.12 -6.35
N PRO A 464 14.92 0.40 -5.51
CA PRO A 464 14.58 -0.96 -5.08
C PRO A 464 13.19 -1.08 -4.47
N GLU A 465 12.79 -0.10 -3.66
CA GLU A 465 11.52 -0.07 -2.94
C GLU A 465 10.29 -0.07 -3.86
N ALA A 466 10.43 0.40 -5.12
CA ALA A 466 9.35 0.32 -6.10
C ALA A 466 8.95 -1.14 -6.37
N ALA A 467 9.94 -2.02 -6.48
CA ALA A 467 9.74 -3.44 -6.74
C ALA A 467 9.48 -4.22 -5.44
N THR A 468 10.27 -3.98 -4.39
CA THR A 468 10.27 -4.82 -3.18
C THR A 468 9.22 -4.43 -2.15
N ILE A 469 8.68 -3.21 -2.23
CA ILE A 469 7.68 -2.70 -1.27
C ILE A 469 6.42 -2.27 -2.01
N ALA A 470 6.47 -1.25 -2.88
CA ALA A 470 5.27 -0.68 -3.49
C ALA A 470 4.52 -1.70 -4.35
N ALA A 471 5.19 -2.34 -5.31
CA ALA A 471 4.58 -3.35 -6.18
C ALA A 471 4.07 -4.57 -5.40
N VAL A 472 4.80 -4.98 -4.36
CA VAL A 472 4.40 -6.08 -3.47
C VAL A 472 3.11 -5.73 -2.72
N GLU A 473 3.08 -4.55 -2.11
CA GLU A 473 1.93 -4.08 -1.35
C GLU A 473 0.70 -3.87 -2.22
N ARG A 474 0.87 -3.39 -3.47
CA ARG A 474 -0.27 -3.29 -4.42
C ARG A 474 -0.95 -4.62 -4.66
N THR A 475 -0.25 -5.74 -4.56
CA THR A 475 -0.88 -7.06 -4.66
C THR A 475 -1.57 -7.46 -3.36
N GLU A 476 -0.94 -7.24 -2.21
CA GLU A 476 -1.48 -7.64 -0.90
C GLU A 476 -2.75 -6.85 -0.53
N GLU A 477 -2.67 -5.52 -0.53
CA GLU A 477 -3.77 -4.66 -0.11
C GLU A 477 -4.99 -4.75 -1.04
N ASN A 478 -4.79 -5.18 -2.29
CA ASN A 478 -5.83 -5.27 -3.32
C ASN A 478 -6.19 -6.71 -3.73
N ARG A 479 -5.47 -7.72 -3.23
CA ARG A 479 -5.70 -9.14 -3.58
C ARG A 479 -5.79 -9.36 -5.09
N THR A 480 -4.82 -8.78 -5.82
CA THR A 480 -4.77 -8.76 -7.28
C THR A 480 -3.37 -9.10 -7.76
N HIS A 481 -3.25 -10.07 -8.68
CA HIS A 481 -1.94 -10.48 -9.19
C HIS A 481 -1.27 -9.32 -9.94
N LEU A 482 0.06 -9.18 -9.82
CA LEU A 482 0.81 -8.12 -10.50
C LEU A 482 1.95 -8.71 -11.32
N ILE A 483 2.02 -8.34 -12.61
CA ILE A 483 3.12 -8.72 -13.50
C ILE A 483 3.86 -7.46 -13.88
N SER A 484 5.03 -7.25 -13.29
CA SER A 484 5.86 -6.08 -13.57
C SER A 484 7.05 -6.46 -14.46
N ALA A 485 7.11 -5.89 -15.66
CA ALA A 485 8.22 -6.11 -16.59
C ALA A 485 9.10 -4.88 -16.63
N THR A 486 10.37 -5.03 -16.27
CA THR A 486 11.32 -3.91 -16.20
C THR A 486 12.43 -4.04 -17.22
N ARG A 487 13.15 -2.95 -17.48
CA ARG A 487 14.29 -2.95 -18.39
C ARG A 487 15.50 -3.61 -17.75
N LEU A 488 16.36 -4.23 -18.57
CA LEU A 488 17.65 -4.79 -18.13
C LEU A 488 18.60 -3.74 -17.53
N ASP A 489 18.43 -2.48 -17.94
CA ASP A 489 19.23 -1.31 -17.54
C ASP A 489 18.41 -0.37 -16.63
N CYS A 490 17.48 -0.90 -15.83
CA CYS A 490 16.71 -0.10 -14.90
C CYS A 490 17.62 0.54 -13.81
N PRO A 491 17.34 1.77 -13.36
CA PRO A 491 18.17 2.46 -12.37
C PRO A 491 18.34 1.69 -11.05
N ALA A 492 17.28 1.01 -10.59
CA ALA A 492 17.32 0.22 -9.36
C ALA A 492 18.20 -1.04 -9.44
N GLY A 493 18.60 -1.45 -10.65
CA GLY A 493 19.38 -2.67 -10.85
C GLY A 493 18.63 -3.95 -10.43
N LEU A 494 17.29 -3.96 -10.54
CA LEU A 494 16.43 -5.11 -10.23
C LEU A 494 15.81 -5.71 -11.48
N GLY A 495 15.45 -6.99 -11.41
CA GLY A 495 14.72 -7.66 -12.48
C GLY A 495 13.21 -7.42 -12.44
N SER A 496 12.55 -7.96 -13.45
CA SER A 496 11.11 -8.06 -13.56
C SER A 496 10.56 -8.99 -12.49
N GLN A 497 9.28 -8.86 -12.14
CA GLN A 497 8.68 -9.71 -11.12
C GLN A 497 7.23 -10.08 -11.42
N VAL A 498 6.81 -11.20 -10.83
CA VAL A 498 5.41 -11.59 -10.72
C VAL A 498 5.11 -11.69 -9.22
N VAL A 499 4.08 -10.98 -8.78
CA VAL A 499 3.58 -11.03 -7.39
C VAL A 499 2.21 -11.71 -7.42
N GLN A 500 2.08 -12.78 -6.66
CA GLN A 500 0.84 -13.54 -6.54
C GLN A 500 0.00 -13.01 -5.38
N ALA A 501 -1.30 -12.81 -5.62
CA ALA A 501 -2.29 -12.70 -4.56
C ALA A 501 -2.56 -14.11 -4.00
N ASP A 502 -1.85 -14.50 -2.94
CA ASP A 502 -1.90 -15.87 -2.39
C ASP A 502 -3.33 -16.29 -1.97
N GLU A 503 -3.77 -17.53 -2.19
CA GLU A 503 -5.11 -17.98 -1.76
C GLU A 503 -5.31 -17.88 -0.23
N PHE A 504 -6.41 -17.28 0.23
CA PHE A 504 -6.89 -17.53 1.59
C PHE A 504 -7.57 -18.90 1.66
N VAL A 505 -6.95 -19.82 2.40
CA VAL A 505 -7.49 -21.17 2.59
C VAL A 505 -8.28 -21.24 3.90
N PHE A 506 -9.59 -21.47 3.79
CA PHE A 506 -10.49 -21.59 4.95
C PHE A 506 -9.99 -22.64 5.96
N GLY A 507 -9.96 -22.28 7.25
CA GLY A 507 -9.47 -23.15 8.32
C GLY A 507 -7.96 -23.02 8.61
N GLN A 508 -7.19 -22.27 7.81
CA GLN A 508 -5.83 -21.90 8.20
C GLN A 508 -5.88 -20.89 9.36
N PRO A 509 -4.91 -20.94 10.32
CA PRO A 509 -4.83 -19.96 11.37
C PRO A 509 -4.74 -18.55 10.77
N ILE A 510 -5.62 -17.67 11.25
CA ILE A 510 -5.78 -16.25 10.90
C ILE A 510 -4.47 -15.45 10.94
N ALA A 511 -3.46 -15.96 11.66
CA ALA A 511 -2.25 -15.22 11.99
C ALA A 511 -1.17 -15.21 10.91
N LEU A 512 -1.38 -15.87 9.76
CA LEU A 512 -0.41 -15.89 8.66
C LEU A 512 -0.85 -14.92 7.57
N MET A 513 -0.67 -13.61 7.77
CA MET A 513 -0.30 -12.80 6.61
C MET A 513 1.01 -13.40 6.10
N ARG A 514 0.93 -14.08 4.98
CA ARG A 514 2.11 -14.60 4.32
C ARG A 514 2.75 -13.40 3.66
N PHE A 515 4.05 -13.26 3.84
CA PHE A 515 4.78 -12.39 2.94
C PHE A 515 4.48 -12.90 1.50
N PRO A 516 3.97 -12.05 0.61
CA PRO A 516 3.49 -12.46 -0.71
C PRO A 516 4.49 -13.34 -1.44
N THR A 517 3.97 -14.30 -2.20
CA THR A 517 4.80 -15.05 -3.14
C THR A 517 5.24 -14.14 -4.29
N VAL A 518 6.51 -13.74 -4.25
CA VAL A 518 7.17 -12.97 -5.30
C VAL A 518 8.16 -13.85 -6.02
N TRP A 519 8.07 -13.90 -7.34
CA TRP A 519 9.15 -14.41 -8.17
C TRP A 519 9.81 -13.27 -8.93
N THR A 520 11.14 -13.30 -9.01
CA THR A 520 11.94 -12.24 -9.64
C THR A 520 12.86 -12.80 -10.70
N CYS A 521 12.91 -12.16 -11.87
CA CYS A 521 13.97 -12.37 -12.85
C CYS A 521 15.30 -11.80 -12.33
N ARG A 522 16.41 -12.29 -12.87
CA ARG A 522 17.72 -11.70 -12.59
C ARG A 522 17.86 -10.34 -13.25
N SER A 523 18.48 -9.42 -12.54
CA SER A 523 18.88 -8.11 -13.08
C SER A 523 19.93 -8.26 -14.18
N GLY A 524 19.78 -7.52 -15.29
CA GLY A 524 20.74 -7.50 -16.39
C GLY A 524 20.72 -8.72 -17.33
N PHE A 525 19.84 -9.70 -17.13
CA PHE A 525 19.72 -10.88 -17.99
C PHE A 525 18.39 -10.93 -18.73
N GLU A 526 18.42 -11.22 -20.03
CA GLU A 526 17.20 -11.59 -20.76
C GLU A 526 16.68 -12.94 -20.24
N GLU A 527 15.67 -12.89 -19.39
CA GLU A 527 15.08 -14.06 -18.74
C GLU A 527 13.56 -13.98 -18.84
N GLN A 528 12.96 -15.13 -19.11
CA GLN A 528 11.51 -15.30 -19.03
C GLN A 528 11.19 -16.29 -17.93
N MET A 529 10.78 -15.74 -16.81
CA MET A 529 10.21 -16.51 -15.72
C MET A 529 8.80 -16.95 -16.09
N ARG A 530 8.56 -18.25 -16.06
CA ARG A 530 7.23 -18.84 -16.30
C ARG A 530 6.56 -19.04 -14.95
N VAL A 531 5.39 -18.43 -14.76
CA VAL A 531 4.58 -18.57 -13.54
C VAL A 531 3.16 -18.96 -13.93
N ASP A 532 2.57 -19.90 -13.21
CA ASP A 532 1.16 -20.27 -13.39
C ASP A 532 0.34 -19.56 -12.32
N LEU A 533 -0.53 -18.64 -12.70
CA LEU A 533 -1.39 -17.86 -11.80
C LEU A 533 -2.80 -18.42 -11.79
N ASP A 534 -3.31 -18.79 -10.62
CA ASP A 534 -4.72 -19.17 -10.49
C ASP A 534 -5.57 -17.91 -10.28
N LEU A 535 -6.37 -17.56 -11.28
CA LEU A 535 -7.19 -16.35 -11.22
C LEU A 535 -8.28 -16.43 -10.17
N ARG A 536 -8.61 -17.62 -9.63
CA ARG A 536 -9.57 -17.76 -8.53
C ARG A 536 -9.06 -17.12 -7.25
N GLU A 537 -7.75 -17.07 -7.06
CA GLU A 537 -7.11 -16.50 -5.87
C GLU A 537 -7.22 -14.97 -5.83
N SER A 538 -7.13 -14.34 -7.00
CA SER A 538 -7.38 -12.90 -7.18
C SER A 538 -8.84 -12.57 -7.49
N HIS A 539 -9.69 -13.56 -7.77
CA HIS A 539 -11.12 -13.35 -7.90
C HIS A 539 -11.77 -13.07 -6.54
N SER A 540 -11.39 -13.83 -5.52
CA SER A 540 -11.76 -13.54 -4.14
C SER A 540 -10.84 -12.46 -3.56
N LYS A 541 -11.44 -11.38 -3.07
CA LYS A 541 -10.72 -10.31 -2.38
C LYS A 541 -10.62 -10.56 -0.87
N VAL A 542 -11.15 -11.67 -0.38
CA VAL A 542 -11.10 -12.04 1.03
C VAL A 542 -9.66 -12.39 1.45
N MET A 543 -9.24 -11.85 2.59
CA MET A 543 -7.91 -12.04 3.20
C MET A 543 -7.96 -12.87 4.50
N GLY A 544 -9.10 -12.87 5.19
CA GLY A 544 -9.33 -13.64 6.42
C GLY A 544 -10.74 -14.21 6.50
N PHE A 545 -11.16 -14.80 7.61
CA PHE A 545 -12.55 -15.26 7.76
C PHE A 545 -13.55 -14.11 7.67
N HIS A 546 -13.14 -12.94 8.16
CA HIS A 546 -13.99 -11.75 8.20
C HIS A 546 -13.33 -10.50 7.59
N LEU A 547 -12.07 -10.58 7.17
CA LEU A 547 -11.40 -9.45 6.52
C LEU A 547 -11.47 -9.57 4.99
N ASP A 548 -12.01 -8.53 4.37
CA ASP A 548 -11.92 -8.26 2.94
C ASP A 548 -11.59 -6.76 2.73
N PRO A 549 -10.39 -6.42 2.21
CA PRO A 549 -9.91 -5.04 2.11
C PRO A 549 -10.71 -4.18 1.12
N LEU A 550 -11.64 -4.73 0.35
CA LEU A 550 -12.55 -3.97 -0.51
C LEU A 550 -13.96 -3.85 0.06
N ALA A 551 -14.49 -4.94 0.62
CA ALA A 551 -15.85 -4.99 1.15
C ALA A 551 -15.97 -4.37 2.53
N THR A 552 -14.90 -4.38 3.33
CA THR A 552 -14.92 -3.81 4.68
C THR A 552 -14.47 -2.35 4.74
N ARG A 553 -14.25 -1.72 3.58
CA ARG A 553 -13.99 -0.28 3.46
C ARG A 553 -15.14 0.56 4.03
N GLN A 554 -14.85 1.82 4.30
CA GLN A 554 -15.84 2.80 4.74
C GLN A 554 -15.97 3.98 3.75
N PRO A 555 -16.55 3.79 2.54
CA PRO A 555 -16.53 4.79 1.48
C PRO A 555 -17.19 6.13 1.83
N HIS A 556 -18.11 6.15 2.79
CA HIS A 556 -18.73 7.37 3.29
C HIS A 556 -17.73 8.32 3.99
N LEU A 557 -16.58 7.81 4.46
CA LEU A 557 -15.47 8.60 5.02
C LEU A 557 -14.50 9.10 3.95
N TYR A 558 -14.64 8.66 2.70
CA TYR A 558 -13.60 8.78 1.67
C TYR A 558 -13.80 9.96 0.72
N ALA A 559 -14.74 10.87 1.00
CA ALA A 559 -15.07 11.99 0.13
C ALA A 559 -13.85 12.85 -0.27
N SER A 560 -12.87 13.00 0.63
CA SER A 560 -11.65 13.77 0.37
C SER A 560 -10.75 13.17 -0.72
N PHE A 561 -10.94 11.91 -1.13
CA PHE A 561 -10.28 11.36 -2.31
C PHE A 561 -10.58 12.14 -3.58
N LEU A 562 -11.79 12.71 -3.68
CA LEU A 562 -12.27 13.49 -4.82
C LEU A 562 -11.87 14.97 -4.74
N SER A 563 -11.28 15.39 -3.62
CA SER A 563 -10.79 16.75 -3.47
C SER A 563 -9.46 16.90 -4.19
N SER A 564 -9.36 17.94 -5.02
CA SER A 564 -8.04 18.43 -5.44
C SER A 564 -7.35 19.04 -4.23
N PRO A 565 -6.03 18.85 -4.05
CA PRO A 565 -5.31 19.58 -3.02
C PRO A 565 -5.53 21.07 -3.28
N GLU A 566 -6.15 21.78 -2.33
CA GLU A 566 -6.09 23.24 -2.35
C GLU A 566 -4.61 23.59 -2.29
N GLN A 567 -4.10 24.33 -3.29
CA GLN A 567 -2.73 24.85 -3.21
C GLN A 567 -2.60 25.58 -1.87
N PRO A 568 -1.65 25.22 -0.99
CA PRO A 568 -1.47 25.93 0.26
C PRO A 568 -1.24 27.40 -0.05
N ARG A 569 -2.06 28.27 0.56
CA ARG A 569 -1.99 29.73 0.40
C ARG A 569 -0.75 30.33 1.05
#